data_AF-A0A936NMK6-F1
#
_entry.id   AF-A0A936NMK6-F1
#
_cell.length_a   1.000
_cell.length_b   1.000
_cell.length_c   1.000
_cell.angle_alpha   90.00
_cell.angle_beta   90.00
_cell.angle_gamma   90.00
#
_symmetry.space_group_name_H-M   'P 1'
#
loop_
_entity.id
_entity.type
_entity.pdbx_description
1 polymer ?
#
loop_
_entity_poly.entity_id
_entity_poly.type
_entity_poly.pdbx_seq_one_letter_code
_entity_poly.pdbx_strand_id
1 'polypeptide(L)'
;MPIFNSRRPSKKKPASNGKNFKPRNGRDNNKNASSGGSNKNNNNKMRRPSKPIKRKPIDRPAQTSIENTGMEAAYLKELIDTQKTVVIVMTDGDQIRGQVRYYDKDVFSVGPADGGPKMFLRKTGIRYLYEV
;
A
#
# COMPACT_ATOMS: atom_id res chain seq x y z
N MET A 1 0.36 24.97 -56.92
CA MET A 1 0.51 24.33 -55.59
C MET A 1 0.23 22.84 -55.73
N PRO A 2 1.21 21.94 -55.60
CA PRO A 2 0.94 20.50 -55.63
C PRO A 2 0.47 19.98 -54.26
N ILE A 3 -0.61 19.20 -54.33
CA ILE A 3 -1.35 18.51 -53.28
C ILE A 3 -0.63 17.19 -52.95
N PHE A 4 -0.44 16.85 -51.67
CA PHE A 4 -0.03 15.50 -51.25
C PHE A 4 -1.12 14.85 -50.40
N ASN A 5 -1.69 13.78 -50.97
CA ASN A 5 -2.70 12.90 -50.39
C ASN A 5 -2.19 12.14 -49.17
N SER A 6 -2.96 12.19 -48.08
CA SER A 6 -2.86 11.29 -46.93
C SER A 6 -3.28 9.86 -47.31
N ARG A 7 -2.35 8.90 -47.25
CA ARG A 7 -2.64 7.46 -47.23
C ARG A 7 -1.91 6.81 -46.07
N ARG A 8 -2.62 6.49 -44.99
CA ARG A 8 -2.11 5.62 -43.91
C ARG A 8 -2.83 4.26 -44.01
N PRO A 9 -2.10 3.16 -44.29
CA PRO A 9 -2.71 1.85 -44.48
C PRO A 9 -3.05 1.14 -43.16
N SER A 10 -4.18 0.45 -43.16
CA SER A 10 -4.63 -0.50 -42.13
C SER A 10 -3.96 -1.87 -42.31
N LYS A 11 -3.44 -2.46 -41.22
CA LYS A 11 -3.08 -3.90 -41.11
C LYS A 11 -3.36 -4.34 -39.67
N LYS A 12 -4.43 -5.11 -39.44
CA LYS A 12 -4.53 -6.59 -39.42
C LYS A 12 -3.97 -7.24 -38.14
N LYS A 13 -4.90 -7.81 -37.35
CA LYS A 13 -4.67 -8.81 -36.28
C LYS A 13 -4.15 -10.13 -36.87
N PRO A 14 -3.31 -10.87 -36.12
CA PRO A 14 -3.34 -12.34 -36.07
C PRO A 14 -3.52 -12.83 -34.61
N ALA A 15 -4.55 -13.61 -34.29
CA ALA A 15 -4.67 -15.08 -34.39
C ALA A 15 -4.23 -15.83 -33.12
N SER A 16 -5.24 -16.37 -32.42
CA SER A 16 -5.30 -17.57 -31.58
C SER A 16 -4.04 -18.06 -30.84
N ASN A 17 -4.05 -17.96 -29.52
CA ASN A 17 -3.26 -18.85 -28.67
C ASN A 17 -4.21 -19.75 -27.87
N GLY A 18 -4.40 -20.97 -28.37
CA GLY A 18 -5.17 -22.01 -27.70
C GLY A 18 -4.42 -22.54 -26.48
N LYS A 19 -5.07 -22.46 -25.32
CA LYS A 19 -4.78 -23.37 -24.20
C LYS A 19 -6.11 -23.92 -23.69
N ASN A 20 -6.27 -25.21 -23.94
CA ASN A 20 -7.34 -26.08 -23.45
C ASN A 20 -7.53 -25.94 -21.94
N PHE A 21 -8.62 -25.32 -21.51
CA PHE A 21 -9.17 -25.55 -20.18
C PHE A 21 -10.04 -26.80 -20.23
N LYS A 22 -9.55 -27.91 -19.66
CA LYS A 22 -10.41 -29.07 -19.36
C LYS A 22 -11.38 -28.66 -18.24
N PRO A 23 -12.70 -28.82 -18.40
CA PRO A 23 -13.62 -28.69 -17.27
C PRO A 23 -13.44 -29.93 -16.38
N ARG A 24 -13.04 -29.73 -15.13
CA ARG A 24 -13.06 -30.82 -14.15
C ARG A 24 -14.45 -30.87 -13.52
N ASN A 25 -15.19 -31.88 -13.96
CA ASN A 25 -16.44 -32.36 -13.40
C ASN A 25 -16.42 -32.43 -11.87
N GLY A 26 -17.61 -32.23 -11.28
CA GLY A 26 -18.04 -33.01 -10.13
C GLY A 26 -18.20 -32.23 -8.83
N ARG A 27 -19.33 -31.56 -8.67
CA ARG A 27 -20.06 -31.55 -7.39
C ARG A 27 -20.24 -32.99 -6.94
N ASP A 28 -20.03 -33.28 -5.66
CA ASP A 28 -20.92 -34.17 -4.90
C ASP A 28 -20.78 -33.98 -3.38
N ASN A 29 -21.75 -33.24 -2.85
CA ASN A 29 -22.56 -33.52 -1.66
C ASN A 29 -21.94 -34.27 -0.47
N ASN A 30 -21.67 -33.49 0.57
CA ASN A 30 -21.54 -33.94 1.95
C ASN A 30 -22.91 -34.43 2.47
N LYS A 31 -23.18 -35.74 2.40
CA LYS A 31 -24.32 -36.37 3.08
C LYS A 31 -23.88 -36.85 4.46
N ASN A 32 -24.24 -36.09 5.50
CA ASN A 32 -24.30 -36.58 6.87
C ASN A 32 -25.43 -37.63 6.96
N ALA A 33 -25.05 -38.91 6.94
CA ALA A 33 -25.91 -40.01 7.32
C ALA A 33 -25.06 -41.12 7.97
N SER A 34 -25.06 -41.16 9.29
CA SER A 34 -24.77 -42.37 10.08
C SER A 34 -25.63 -42.27 11.34
N SER A 35 -26.87 -42.75 11.33
CA SER A 35 -27.24 -44.13 11.68
C SER A 35 -26.36 -44.71 12.78
N GLY A 36 -26.99 -44.93 13.94
CA GLY A 36 -26.38 -45.54 15.11
C GLY A 36 -25.91 -46.96 14.83
N GLY A 37 -24.84 -47.33 15.51
CA GLY A 37 -24.23 -48.64 15.42
C GLY A 37 -23.02 -48.74 16.34
N SER A 38 -23.29 -48.93 17.63
CA SER A 38 -22.30 -49.33 18.63
C SER A 38 -21.77 -50.74 18.31
N ASN A 39 -20.45 -50.89 18.19
CA ASN A 39 -19.82 -52.12 18.69
C ASN A 39 -18.35 -51.93 19.11
N LYS A 40 -18.05 -52.46 20.29
CA LYS A 40 -16.76 -52.52 20.97
C LYS A 40 -15.74 -53.29 20.12
N ASN A 41 -14.49 -52.85 20.11
CA ASN A 41 -13.36 -53.77 20.23
C ASN A 41 -12.12 -53.07 20.81
N ASN A 42 -11.69 -53.59 21.95
CA ASN A 42 -10.43 -53.28 22.61
C ASN A 42 -9.27 -53.62 21.69
N ASN A 43 -8.49 -52.62 21.31
CA ASN A 43 -7.10 -52.82 20.91
C ASN A 43 -6.25 -51.72 21.52
N ASN A 44 -5.47 -52.12 22.52
CA ASN A 44 -4.50 -51.31 23.22
C ASN A 44 -3.35 -50.98 22.25
N LYS A 45 -3.57 -50.02 21.35
CA LYS A 45 -2.52 -49.47 20.46
C LYS A 45 -1.76 -48.40 21.23
N MET A 46 -0.53 -48.72 21.64
CA MET A 46 0.48 -47.76 22.09
C MET A 46 0.43 -46.50 21.20
N ARG A 47 -0.04 -45.39 21.77
CA ARG A 47 -0.12 -44.09 21.10
C ARG A 47 1.31 -43.57 20.96
N ARG A 48 1.84 -43.58 19.73
CA ARG A 48 3.11 -42.90 19.41
C ARG A 48 3.01 -41.44 19.85
N PRO A 49 4.01 -40.87 20.53
CA PRO A 49 3.97 -39.46 20.94
C PRO A 49 3.88 -38.58 19.69
N SER A 50 2.83 -37.76 19.63
CA SER A 50 2.63 -36.80 18.55
C SER A 50 3.77 -35.78 18.56
N LYS A 51 4.49 -35.67 17.44
CA LYS A 51 5.54 -34.63 17.26
C LYS A 51 4.93 -33.25 17.52
N PRO A 52 5.64 -32.34 18.22
CA PRO A 52 5.12 -31.01 18.51
C PRO A 52 4.88 -30.25 17.20
N ILE A 53 3.64 -29.78 17.03
CA ILE A 53 3.24 -28.95 15.90
C ILE A 53 3.96 -27.61 16.03
N LYS A 54 5.03 -27.41 15.27
CA LYS A 54 5.68 -26.09 15.12
C LYS A 54 4.68 -25.19 14.41
N ARG A 55 4.02 -24.31 15.17
CA ARG A 55 3.18 -23.25 14.61
C ARG A 55 4.07 -22.37 13.73
N LYS A 56 3.71 -22.26 12.44
CA LYS A 56 4.38 -21.31 11.55
C LYS A 56 4.20 -19.90 12.11
N PRO A 57 5.23 -19.04 12.08
CA PRO A 57 5.08 -17.65 12.49
C PRO A 57 3.96 -17.02 11.67
N ILE A 58 3.03 -16.35 12.34
CA ILE A 58 2.01 -15.53 11.68
C ILE A 58 2.75 -14.30 11.17
N ASP A 59 2.89 -14.17 9.85
CA ASP A 59 3.39 -12.94 9.23
C ASP A 59 2.44 -11.81 9.59
N ARG A 60 2.83 -10.99 10.57
CA ARG A 60 2.11 -9.76 10.89
C ARG A 60 2.26 -8.84 9.68
N PRO A 61 1.17 -8.25 9.16
CA PRO A 61 1.30 -7.29 8.07
C PRO A 61 2.28 -6.21 8.51
N ALA A 62 3.29 -5.95 7.67
CA ALA A 62 4.26 -4.90 7.92
C ALA A 62 3.49 -3.60 8.19
N GLN A 63 3.77 -2.97 9.31
CA GLN A 63 3.13 -1.71 9.68
C GLN A 63 3.45 -0.71 8.59
N THR A 64 2.47 -0.41 7.74
CA THR A 64 2.66 0.52 6.63
C THR A 64 2.85 1.89 7.25
N SER A 65 4.10 2.37 7.28
CA SER A 65 4.40 3.75 7.64
C SER A 65 3.51 4.67 6.80
N ILE A 66 2.94 5.70 7.40
CA ILE A 66 2.11 6.70 6.70
C ILE A 66 2.89 7.34 5.54
N GLU A 67 4.21 7.41 5.68
CA GLU A 67 5.16 7.83 4.65
C GLU A 67 5.11 6.93 3.40
N ASN A 68 4.80 5.63 3.57
CA ASN A 68 4.83 4.64 2.49
C ASN A 68 3.53 4.62 1.66
N THR A 69 2.45 5.25 2.14
CA THR A 69 1.17 5.29 1.40
C THR A 69 1.17 6.38 0.31
N GLY A 70 2.14 7.31 0.32
CA GLY A 70 2.25 8.41 -0.65
C GLY A 70 1.27 9.56 -0.43
N MET A 71 0.33 9.43 0.51
CA MET A 71 -0.63 10.48 0.87
C MET A 71 0.05 11.73 1.45
N GLU A 72 1.13 11.55 2.22
CA GLU A 72 1.92 12.68 2.74
C GLU A 72 2.52 13.50 1.59
N ALA A 73 3.16 12.83 0.63
CA ALA A 73 3.76 13.49 -0.54
C ALA A 73 2.71 14.26 -1.37
N ALA A 74 1.51 13.69 -1.53
CA ALA A 74 0.40 14.35 -2.21
C ALA A 74 -0.06 15.62 -1.47
N TYR A 75 -0.23 15.53 -0.15
CA TYR A 75 -0.61 16.67 0.69
C TYR A 75 0.44 17.79 0.66
N LEU A 76 1.72 17.45 0.86
CA LEU A 76 2.82 18.42 0.81
C LEU A 76 2.97 19.08 -0.56
N LYS A 77 2.75 18.30 -1.63
CA LYS A 77 2.75 18.84 -2.99
C LYS A 77 1.64 19.85 -3.20
N GLU A 78 0.42 19.57 -2.71
CA GLU A 78 -0.70 20.53 -2.78
C GLU A 78 -0.36 21.83 -2.05
N LEU A 79 0.24 21.76 -0.85
CA LEU A 79 0.66 22.94 -0.10
C LEU A 79 1.67 23.82 -0.86
N ILE A 80 2.61 23.20 -1.57
CA ILE A 80 3.61 23.91 -2.39
C ILE A 80 2.95 24.53 -3.62
N ASP A 81 2.14 23.75 -4.35
CA ASP A 81 1.48 24.17 -5.59
C ASP A 81 0.53 25.35 -5.33
N THR A 82 -0.19 25.32 -4.21
CA THR A 82 -1.12 26.38 -3.79
C THR A 82 -0.43 27.52 -3.02
N GLN A 83 0.85 27.37 -2.69
CA GLN A 83 1.60 28.29 -1.84
C GLN A 83 0.86 28.63 -0.54
N LYS A 84 0.21 27.61 0.05
CA LYS A 84 -0.60 27.77 1.27
C LYS A 84 0.28 28.21 2.44
N THR A 85 -0.28 29.11 3.26
CA THR A 85 0.36 29.52 4.50
C THR A 85 0.10 28.45 5.56
N VAL A 86 1.18 28.02 6.21
CA VAL A 86 1.16 26.96 7.19
C VAL A 86 1.93 27.37 8.44
N VAL A 87 1.60 26.74 9.55
CA VAL A 87 2.37 26.82 10.80
C VAL A 87 3.01 25.47 11.07
N ILE A 88 4.32 25.50 11.27
CA ILE A 88 5.13 24.33 11.58
C ILE A 88 5.51 24.44 13.04
N VAL A 89 5.10 23.43 13.81
CA VAL A 89 5.41 23.32 15.23
C VAL A 89 6.59 22.39 15.40
N MET A 90 7.68 22.92 15.95
CA MET A 90 8.90 22.19 16.24
C MET A 90 8.72 21.28 17.46
N THR A 91 9.62 20.32 17.64
CA THR A 91 9.67 19.46 18.84
C THR A 91 9.85 20.25 20.13
N ASP A 92 10.55 21.38 20.05
CA ASP A 92 10.89 22.22 21.19
C ASP A 92 9.76 23.19 21.56
N GLY A 93 8.68 23.22 20.77
CA GLY A 93 7.52 24.09 20.96
C GLY A 93 7.53 25.35 20.11
N ASP A 94 8.66 25.69 19.48
CA ASP A 94 8.78 26.82 18.57
C ASP A 94 7.84 26.68 17.37
N GLN A 95 7.29 27.82 16.93
CA GLN A 95 6.34 27.85 15.82
C GLN A 95 6.87 28.74 14.71
N ILE A 96 6.91 28.18 13.50
CA ILE A 96 7.36 28.89 12.30
C ILE A 96 6.17 29.02 11.36
N ARG A 97 5.79 30.27 11.05
CA ARG A 97 4.74 30.57 10.08
C ARG A 97 5.36 30.89 8.72
N GLY A 98 4.90 30.19 7.70
CA GLY A 98 5.44 30.39 6.35
C GLY A 98 4.79 29.51 5.31
N GLN A 99 5.44 29.41 4.16
CA GLN A 99 4.99 28.59 3.03
C GLN A 99 6.04 27.52 2.76
N VAL A 100 5.59 26.27 2.60
CA VAL A 100 6.48 25.19 2.19
C VAL A 100 6.85 25.44 0.72
N ARG A 101 8.14 25.48 0.43
CA ARG A 101 8.66 25.69 -0.93
C ARG A 101 9.23 24.43 -1.55
N TYR A 102 9.72 23.54 -0.70
CA TYR A 102 10.34 22.29 -1.11
C TYR A 102 10.19 21.27 0.01
N TYR A 103 10.00 20.00 -0.35
CA TYR A 103 10.05 18.88 0.56
C TYR A 103 10.94 17.79 -0.03
N ASP A 104 11.65 17.10 0.85
CA ASP A 104 12.35 15.85 0.58
C ASP A 104 11.97 14.85 1.70
N LYS A 105 12.60 13.68 1.73
CA LYS A 105 12.38 12.65 2.74
C LYS A 105 12.67 13.16 4.16
N ASP A 106 13.78 13.88 4.32
CA ASP A 106 14.28 14.25 5.65
C ASP A 106 14.21 15.76 5.93
N VAL A 107 13.99 16.58 4.89
CA VAL A 107 14.18 18.04 4.95
C VAL A 107 13.01 18.78 4.32
N PHE A 108 12.64 19.90 4.93
CA PHE A 108 11.68 20.87 4.42
C PHE A 108 12.36 22.21 4.19
N SER A 109 12.04 22.87 3.08
CA SER A 109 12.39 24.29 2.89
C SER A 109 11.15 25.15 3.11
N VAL A 110 11.29 26.11 4.01
CA VAL A 110 10.21 27.01 4.41
C VAL A 110 10.65 28.44 4.12
N GLY A 111 9.81 29.17 3.39
CA GLY A 111 9.92 30.62 3.29
C GLY A 111 9.05 31.27 4.36
N PRO A 112 9.62 31.98 5.35
CA PRO A 112 8.83 32.74 6.32
C PRO A 112 7.90 33.72 5.61
N ALA A 113 6.69 33.90 6.14
CA ALA A 113 5.73 34.86 5.56
C ALA A 113 6.22 36.31 5.65
N ASP A 114 7.09 36.59 6.63
CA ASP A 114 7.61 37.93 6.94
C ASP A 114 8.74 38.38 5.99
N GLY A 115 9.02 37.62 4.93
CA GLY A 115 10.10 37.91 3.98
C GLY A 115 11.50 37.63 4.53
N GLY A 116 11.60 36.97 5.69
CA GLY A 116 12.85 36.54 6.30
C GLY A 116 13.62 35.50 5.47
N PRO A 117 14.83 35.13 5.91
CA PRO A 117 15.65 34.15 5.22
C PRO A 117 14.94 32.79 5.11
N LYS A 118 15.19 32.07 4.01
CA LYS A 118 14.69 30.71 3.84
C LYS A 118 15.33 29.78 4.87
N MET A 119 14.50 28.96 5.50
CA MET A 119 14.93 28.01 6.51
C MET A 119 14.86 26.59 5.94
N PHE A 120 15.85 25.78 6.31
CA PHE A 120 15.82 24.34 6.07
C PHE A 120 15.60 23.63 7.40
N LEU A 121 14.45 22.96 7.53
CA LEU A 121 14.04 22.25 8.72
C LEU A 121 14.16 20.75 8.50
N ARG A 122 14.74 20.02 9.46
CA ARG A 122 14.71 18.56 9.42
C ARG A 122 13.37 18.04 9.92
N LYS A 123 12.82 17.04 9.25
CA LYS A 123 11.58 16.35 9.64
C LYS A 123 11.63 15.81 11.07
N THR A 124 12.82 15.39 11.52
CA THR A 124 13.04 14.91 12.90
C THR A 124 12.77 15.96 13.98
N GLY A 125 12.92 17.24 13.66
CA GLY A 125 12.67 18.35 14.58
C GLY A 125 11.27 18.96 14.44
N ILE A 126 10.44 18.43 13.53
CA ILE A 126 9.07 18.91 13.32
C ILE A 126 8.12 17.96 14.04
N ARG A 127 7.27 18.52 14.90
CA ARG A 127 6.25 17.76 15.63
C ARG A 127 5.01 17.58 14.78
N TYR A 128 4.49 18.67 14.21
CA TYR A 128 3.39 18.66 13.27
C TYR A 128 3.31 19.99 12.50
N LEU A 129 2.47 19.99 11.48
CA LEU A 129 2.22 21.09 10.56
C LEU A 129 0.70 21.23 10.40
N TYR A 130 0.18 22.44 10.30
CA TYR A 130 -1.21 22.70 9.96
C TYR A 130 -1.37 23.93 9.06
N GLU A 131 -2.45 23.96 8.27
CA GLU A 131 -2.83 25.09 7.41
C GLU A 131 -3.56 26.18 8.20
N VAL A 132 -3.37 27.44 7.80
CA VAL A 132 -3.99 28.64 8.39
C VAL A 132 -5.05 29.22 7.47
#